data_AF-A0A0C2JZ13-F1
#
_entry.id   AF-A0A0C2JZ13-F1
#
_cell.length_a   1.000
_cell.length_b   1.000
_cell.length_c   1.000
_cell.angle_alpha   90.00
_cell.angle_beta   90.00
_cell.angle_gamma   90.00
#
_symmetry.space_group_name_H-M   'P 1'
#
loop_
_entity.id
_entity.type
_entity.pdbx_description
1 polymer ?
#
loop_
_entity_poly.entity_id
_entity_poly.type
_entity_poly.pdbx_seq_one_letter_code
_entity_poly.pdbx_strand_id
1 'polypeptide(L)'
;MLNSPPKSVTHKHKHYPPKGVSWKDIVNKTANGGSAKFKPDVNIPEIDVDAWENGQTTAKHPTWKVKKYDRVIGAYAGKETQWVVVKESQGVIHSHPVSEQKAKEYMK
;
A
#
# COMPACT_ATOMS: atom_id res chain seq x y z
N MET A 1 -10.67 0.47 -26.74
CA MET A 1 -10.98 1.66 -25.90
C MET A 1 -9.74 1.95 -25.09
N LEU A 2 -9.16 3.15 -25.22
CA LEU A 2 -8.09 3.60 -24.33
C LEU A 2 -8.74 3.90 -22.98
N ASN A 3 -8.75 2.92 -22.07
CA ASN A 3 -9.11 3.18 -20.69
C ASN A 3 -8.09 4.16 -20.14
N SER A 4 -8.55 5.36 -19.73
CA SER A 4 -7.70 6.30 -19.02
C SER A 4 -7.02 5.60 -17.84
N PRO A 5 -5.74 5.87 -17.56
CA PRO A 5 -5.07 5.28 -16.40
C PRO A 5 -5.86 5.62 -15.13
N PRO A 6 -6.02 4.67 -14.21
CA PRO A 6 -6.83 4.88 -13.02
C PRO A 6 -6.23 6.00 -12.16
N LYS A 7 -7.10 6.80 -11.56
CA LYS A 7 -6.70 7.96 -10.76
C LYS A 7 -6.32 7.53 -9.35
N SER A 8 -5.14 7.92 -8.86
CA SER A 8 -4.80 7.78 -7.43
C SER A 8 -5.70 8.66 -6.57
N VAL A 9 -6.29 8.05 -5.54
CA VAL A 9 -7.15 8.77 -4.58
C VAL A 9 -6.77 8.46 -3.14
N THR A 10 -6.81 9.49 -2.31
CA THR A 10 -6.61 9.35 -0.87
C THR A 10 -7.88 8.83 -0.21
N HIS A 11 -7.89 7.57 0.24
CA HIS A 11 -9.02 7.03 1.02
C HIS A 11 -9.02 7.58 2.46
N LYS A 12 -9.66 8.74 2.67
CA LYS A 12 -9.76 9.45 3.97
C LYS A 12 -8.41 9.64 4.69
N HIS A 13 -7.30 9.71 3.94
CA HIS A 13 -5.94 9.73 4.48
C HIS A 13 -5.62 8.59 5.47
N LYS A 14 -6.34 7.46 5.39
CA LYS A 14 -6.24 6.34 6.34
C LYS A 14 -4.81 5.79 6.43
N HIS A 15 -4.09 5.73 5.31
CA HIS A 15 -2.73 5.19 5.24
C HIS A 15 -1.63 6.26 5.31
N TYR A 16 -2.02 7.54 5.40
CA TYR A 16 -1.05 8.62 5.58
C TYR A 16 -0.52 8.60 7.02
N PRO A 17 0.79 8.80 7.21
CA PRO A 17 1.38 8.89 8.53
C PRO A 17 0.87 10.15 9.25
N PRO A 18 0.57 10.05 10.56
CA PRO A 18 0.24 11.23 11.36
C PRO A 18 1.43 12.20 11.46
N LYS A 19 1.15 13.50 11.40
CA LYS A 19 2.18 14.55 11.53
C LYS A 19 2.76 14.59 12.95
N GLY A 20 4.07 14.81 13.06
CA GLY A 20 4.77 14.99 14.35
C GLY A 20 4.91 13.73 15.20
N VAL A 21 4.60 12.55 14.68
CA VAL A 21 4.76 11.27 15.39
C VAL A 21 6.02 10.56 14.90
N SER A 22 6.79 9.99 15.83
CA SER A 22 8.00 9.25 15.48
C SER A 22 7.68 8.03 14.62
N TRP A 23 8.60 7.62 13.75
CA TRP A 23 8.40 6.44 12.90
C TRP A 23 8.18 5.17 13.74
N LYS A 24 8.92 5.01 14.84
CA LYS A 24 8.75 3.90 15.78
C LYS A 24 7.33 3.83 16.35
N ASP A 25 6.76 4.97 16.75
CA ASP A 25 5.40 5.02 17.28
C ASP A 25 4.35 4.78 16.18
N ILE A 26 4.61 5.22 14.95
CA ILE A 26 3.76 4.91 13.79
C ILE A 26 3.73 3.40 13.57
N VAL A 27 4.89 2.73 13.54
CA VAL A 27 5.00 1.28 13.41
C VAL A 27 4.21 0.58 14.52
N ASN A 28 4.44 0.95 15.78
CA ASN A 28 3.74 0.38 16.93
C ASN A 28 2.22 0.54 16.83
N LYS A 29 1.73 1.70 16.36
CA LYS A 29 0.29 1.96 16.16
C LYS A 29 -0.35 1.12 15.06
N THR A 30 0.43 0.47 14.20
CA THR A 30 -0.10 -0.50 13.21
C THR A 30 -0.29 -1.90 13.80
N ALA A 31 0.17 -2.17 15.02
CA ALA A 31 -0.05 -3.44 15.71
C ALA A 31 -1.52 -3.62 16.14
N ASN A 32 -1.90 -4.85 16.52
CA ASN A 32 -3.19 -5.17 17.13
C ASN A 32 -4.43 -4.67 16.36
N GLY A 33 -4.39 -4.77 15.03
CA GLY A 33 -5.48 -4.32 14.16
C GLY A 33 -5.40 -2.84 13.74
N GLY A 34 -4.33 -2.14 14.10
CA GLY A 34 -4.04 -0.79 13.65
C GLY A 34 -3.97 -0.66 12.12
N SER A 35 -4.35 0.51 11.61
CA SER A 35 -4.29 0.76 10.17
C SER A 35 -2.85 0.83 9.68
N ALA A 36 -2.56 0.18 8.54
CA ALA A 36 -1.28 0.27 7.86
C ALA A 36 -0.93 1.74 7.57
N LYS A 37 0.35 2.10 7.65
CA LYS A 37 0.82 3.47 7.43
C LYS A 37 2.02 3.48 6.50
N PHE A 38 2.00 4.34 5.50
CA PHE A 38 3.19 4.65 4.73
C PHE A 38 4.19 5.42 5.57
N LYS A 39 5.48 5.32 5.21
CA LYS A 39 6.54 6.08 5.84
C LYS A 39 6.40 7.58 5.49
N PRO A 40 6.74 8.53 6.39
CA PRO A 40 6.54 9.97 6.15
C PRO A 40 7.15 10.56 4.88
N ASP A 41 8.21 9.96 4.37
CA ASP A 41 8.96 10.37 3.17
C ASP A 41 8.48 9.69 1.88
N VAL A 42 7.41 8.89 1.94
CA VAL A 42 6.87 8.19 0.77
C VAL A 42 5.82 9.05 0.06
N ASN A 43 6.00 9.25 -1.23
CA ASN A 43 4.99 9.82 -2.11
C ASN A 43 3.93 8.75 -2.47
N ILE A 44 2.80 8.76 -1.77
CA ILE A 44 1.76 7.73 -1.91
C ILE A 44 1.16 7.71 -3.34
N PRO A 45 0.81 8.85 -3.96
CA PRO A 45 0.38 8.85 -5.36
C PRO A 45 1.34 8.17 -6.34
N GLU A 46 2.66 8.37 -6.18
CA GLU A 46 3.66 7.68 -7.00
C GLU A 46 3.66 6.17 -6.73
N ILE A 47 3.57 5.75 -5.46
CA ILE A 47 3.47 4.33 -5.08
C ILE A 47 2.20 3.69 -5.65
N ASP A 48 1.06 4.39 -5.65
CA ASP A 48 -0.20 3.88 -6.19
C ASP A 48 -0.04 3.56 -7.67
N VAL A 49 0.47 4.52 -8.46
CA VAL A 49 0.66 4.37 -9.91
C VAL A 49 1.71 3.30 -10.20
N ASP A 50 2.86 3.34 -9.53
CA ASP A 50 3.95 2.41 -9.77
C ASP A 50 3.60 0.96 -9.37
N ALA A 51 2.90 0.76 -8.25
CA ALA A 51 2.39 -0.57 -7.90
C ALA A 51 1.31 -1.05 -8.88
N TRP A 52 0.54 -0.13 -9.46
CA TRP A 52 -0.48 -0.48 -10.45
C TRP A 52 0.11 -0.84 -11.80
N GLU A 53 1.15 -0.13 -12.25
CA GLU A 53 1.78 -0.40 -13.55
C GLU A 53 2.71 -1.61 -13.47
N ASN A 54 3.53 -1.69 -12.41
CA ASN A 54 4.65 -2.62 -12.32
C ASN A 54 4.46 -3.73 -11.27
N GLY A 55 3.30 -3.80 -10.62
CA GLY A 55 2.98 -4.84 -9.65
C GLY A 55 2.51 -6.14 -10.30
N GLN A 56 2.66 -7.24 -9.56
CA GLN A 56 2.17 -8.56 -9.93
C GLN A 56 0.67 -8.68 -9.62
N THR A 57 -0.12 -9.09 -10.62
CA THR A 57 -1.56 -9.36 -10.45
C THR A 57 -1.79 -10.48 -9.45
N THR A 58 -2.82 -10.33 -8.61
CA THR A 58 -3.18 -11.33 -7.61
C THR A 58 -4.14 -12.37 -8.19
N ALA A 59 -4.02 -13.64 -7.77
CA ALA A 59 -4.89 -14.71 -8.29
C ALA A 59 -6.34 -14.57 -7.79
N LYS A 60 -6.51 -14.12 -6.53
CA LYS A 60 -7.82 -13.99 -5.88
C LYS A 60 -8.56 -12.70 -6.22
N HIS A 61 -7.84 -11.65 -6.58
CA HIS A 61 -8.41 -10.33 -6.85
C HIS A 61 -7.78 -9.76 -8.14
N PRO A 62 -8.38 -10.00 -9.32
CA PRO A 62 -7.83 -9.55 -10.59
C PRO A 62 -7.61 -8.04 -10.71
N THR A 63 -8.36 -7.24 -9.93
CA THR A 63 -8.21 -5.77 -9.85
C THR A 63 -7.18 -5.32 -8.82
N TRP A 64 -6.43 -6.26 -8.21
CA TRP A 64 -5.38 -5.95 -7.23
C TRP A 64 -4.04 -6.36 -7.78
N LYS A 65 -3.01 -5.60 -7.40
CA LYS A 65 -1.63 -5.92 -7.68
C LYS A 65 -0.79 -5.77 -6.42
N VAL A 66 0.27 -6.55 -6.32
CA VAL A 66 1.24 -6.47 -5.24
C VAL A 66 2.62 -6.13 -5.78
N LYS A 67 3.36 -5.29 -5.05
CA LYS A 67 4.73 -4.92 -5.40
C LYS A 67 5.62 -4.92 -4.16
N LYS A 68 6.84 -5.44 -4.33
CA LYS A 68 7.94 -5.29 -3.36
C LYS A 68 8.84 -4.15 -3.82
N TYR A 69 9.28 -3.33 -2.87
CA TYR A 69 10.27 -2.28 -3.07
C TYR A 69 11.60 -2.65 -2.44
N ASP A 70 12.68 -1.98 -2.85
CA ASP A 70 14.03 -2.22 -2.31
C ASP A 70 14.27 -1.53 -0.95
N ARG A 71 13.30 -0.72 -0.50
CA ARG A 71 13.35 0.03 0.76
C ARG A 71 12.08 -0.17 1.57
N VAL A 72 12.14 0.13 2.87
CA VAL A 72 10.95 0.19 3.72
C VAL A 72 10.06 1.33 3.24
N ILE A 73 8.83 0.99 2.85
CA ILE A 73 7.84 1.97 2.34
C ILE A 73 6.76 2.27 3.38
N GLY A 74 6.66 1.49 4.45
CA GLY A 74 5.53 1.57 5.35
C GLY A 74 5.59 0.55 6.48
N ALA A 75 4.48 0.46 7.21
CA ALA A 75 4.29 -0.42 8.35
C ALA A 75 2.92 -1.09 8.30
N TYR A 76 2.90 -2.36 8.74
CA TYR A 76 1.71 -3.20 8.84
C TYR A 76 1.87 -4.17 10.01
N ALA A 77 0.83 -4.31 10.84
CA ALA A 77 0.80 -5.27 11.96
C ALA A 77 1.99 -5.14 12.93
N GLY A 78 2.42 -3.91 13.22
CA GLY A 78 3.50 -3.63 14.17
C GLY A 78 4.90 -3.81 13.58
N LYS A 79 5.03 -4.00 12.26
CA LYS A 79 6.32 -4.24 11.59
C LYS A 79 6.47 -3.35 10.37
N GLU A 80 7.70 -2.94 10.11
CA GLU A 80 8.07 -2.31 8.84
C GLU A 80 7.85 -3.29 7.68
N THR A 81 7.59 -2.75 6.49
CA THR A 81 7.42 -3.54 5.29
C THR A 81 7.88 -2.81 4.04
N GLN A 82 8.33 -3.63 3.09
CA GLN A 82 8.68 -3.25 1.73
C GLN A 82 7.55 -3.57 0.73
N TRP A 83 6.44 -4.15 1.21
CA TRP A 83 5.38 -4.68 0.37
C TRP A 83 4.14 -3.79 0.41
N VAL A 84 3.57 -3.57 -0.78
CA VAL A 84 2.32 -2.84 -0.99
C VAL A 84 1.35 -3.71 -1.76
N VAL A 85 0.07 -3.57 -1.45
CA VAL A 85 -1.02 -3.96 -2.35
C VAL A 85 -1.73 -2.71 -2.84
N VAL A 86 -1.96 -2.63 -4.15
CA VAL A 86 -2.79 -1.61 -4.78
C VAL A 86 -4.08 -2.25 -5.26
N LYS A 87 -5.18 -1.51 -5.13
CA LYS A 87 -6.52 -1.97 -5.49
C LYS A 87 -7.15 -0.97 -6.43
N GLU A 88 -7.69 -1.47 -7.53
CA GLU A 88 -8.53 -0.70 -8.44
C GLU A 88 -10.01 -1.00 -8.19
N SER A 89 -10.81 0.05 -8.18
CA SER A 89 -12.27 -0.01 -8.14
C SER A 89 -12.84 1.22 -8.82
N GLN A 90 -13.69 1.04 -9.84
CA GLN A 90 -14.41 2.13 -10.51
C GLN A 90 -13.52 3.24 -11.10
N GLY A 91 -12.35 2.88 -11.63
CA GLY A 91 -11.39 3.80 -12.25
C GLY A 91 -10.50 4.54 -11.27
N VAL A 92 -10.54 4.19 -9.98
CA VAL A 92 -9.63 4.75 -8.96
C VAL A 92 -8.74 3.68 -8.35
N ILE A 93 -7.49 4.06 -8.12
CA ILE A 93 -6.51 3.23 -7.41
C ILE A 93 -6.15 3.83 -6.07
N HIS A 94 -5.93 2.95 -5.10
CA HIS A 94 -5.34 3.29 -3.81
C HIS A 94 -4.57 2.09 -3.28
N SER A 95 -3.46 2.35 -2.61
CA SER A 95 -2.61 1.30 -2.06
C SER A 95 -2.48 1.37 -0.56
N HIS A 96 -2.02 0.26 0.03
CA HIS A 96 -1.62 0.22 1.42
C HIS A 96 -0.48 -0.76 1.67
N PRO A 97 0.38 -0.50 2.67
CA PRO A 97 1.40 -1.46 3.09
C PRO A 97 0.76 -2.76 3.59
N VAL A 98 1.46 -3.87 3.36
CA VAL A 98 1.07 -5.22 3.81
C VAL A 98 2.31 -6.00 4.23
N SER A 99 2.16 -7.08 4.99
CA SER A 99 3.29 -8.00 5.24
C SER A 99 3.63 -8.80 3.98
N GLU A 100 4.87 -9.30 3.91
CA GLU A 100 5.29 -10.23 2.85
C GLU A 100 4.39 -11.48 2.80
N GLN A 101 4.03 -12.03 3.98
CA GLN A 101 3.12 -13.16 4.06
C GLN A 101 1.77 -12.83 3.40
N LYS A 102 1.20 -11.65 3.69
CA LYS A 102 -0.07 -11.23 3.11
C LYS A 102 0.04 -11.01 1.60
N ALA A 103 1.15 -10.43 1.13
CA ALA A 103 1.42 -10.29 -0.30
C ALA A 103 1.46 -11.65 -0.99
N LYS A 104 2.17 -12.63 -0.42
CA LYS A 104 2.21 -14.01 -0.90
C LYS A 104 0.84 -14.69 -0.87
N GLU A 105 0.01 -14.44 0.13
CA GLU A 105 -1.37 -14.95 0.20
C GLU A 105 -2.28 -14.43 -0.92
N TYR A 106 -2.01 -13.22 -1.44
CA TYR A 106 -2.73 -12.67 -2.59
C TYR A 106 -2.26 -13.27 -3.92
N MET A 107 -0.96 -13.57 -4.04
CA MET A 107 -0.38 -14.16 -5.25
C MET A 107 -0.69 -15.65 -5.42
N LYS A 108 -1.14 -16.33 -4.36
CA LYS A 108 -1.62 -17.72 -4.38
C LYS A 108 -3.09 -17.79 -4.76
#